data_AF-A0A2D6W435-F1
#
_entry.id   AF-A0A2D6W435-F1
#
_cell.length_a   1.000
_cell.length_b   1.000
_cell.length_c   1.000
_cell.angle_alpha   90.00
_cell.angle_beta   90.00
_cell.angle_gamma   90.00
#
_symmetry.space_group_name_H-M   'P 1'
#
loop_
_entity.id
_entity.type
_entity.pdbx_description
1 polymer ?
#
loop_
_entity_poly.entity_id
_entity_poly.type
_entity_poly.pdbx_seq_one_letter_code
_entity_poly.pdbx_strand_id
1 'polypeptide(L)'
;MKNNWNSKIIRTFTSVLSVAKNREGHCINCGECCKLPNSCVFLRNRKDGEYYCSIYTIKPLNCRKYPRTDNEHITKKTCGFKFIK
;
A
#
# COMPACT_ATOMS: atom_id res chain seq x y z
N MET A 1 -13.03 -1.01 0.75
CA MET A 1 -12.63 -2.37 0.30
C MET A 1 -12.21 -3.22 1.48
N LYS A 2 -12.16 -4.55 1.34
CA LYS A 2 -11.82 -5.52 2.42
C LYS A 2 -10.47 -6.18 2.16
N ASN A 3 -9.84 -6.75 3.19
CA ASN A 3 -8.58 -7.48 3.02
C ASN A 3 -8.83 -8.90 2.49
N ASN A 4 -9.04 -9.04 1.18
CA ASN A 4 -9.22 -10.34 0.51
C ASN A 4 -8.60 -10.34 -0.90
N TRP A 5 -8.55 -11.52 -1.50
CA TRP A 5 -7.95 -11.73 -2.83
C TRP A 5 -8.67 -10.97 -3.94
N ASN A 6 -10.01 -10.94 -3.95
CA ASN A 6 -10.79 -10.18 -4.93
C ASN A 6 -10.43 -8.69 -4.89
N SER A 7 -10.33 -8.12 -3.68
CA SER A 7 -9.90 -6.73 -3.50
C SER A 7 -8.46 -6.51 -3.95
N LYS A 8 -7.56 -7.49 -3.78
CA LYS A 8 -6.18 -7.41 -4.29
C LYS A 8 -6.17 -7.34 -5.82
N ILE A 9 -6.93 -8.21 -6.47
CA ILE A 9 -7.03 -8.26 -7.94
C ILE A 9 -7.54 -6.92 -8.47
N ILE A 10 -8.64 -6.41 -7.92
CA ILE A 10 -9.20 -5.11 -8.31
C ILE A 10 -8.17 -3.98 -8.14
N ARG A 11 -7.44 -3.93 -7.01
CA ARG A 11 -6.38 -2.94 -6.79
C ARG A 11 -5.24 -3.06 -7.80
N THR A 12 -4.86 -4.28 -8.16
CA THR A 12 -3.80 -4.51 -9.15
C THR A 12 -4.21 -3.97 -10.52
N PHE A 13 -5.42 -4.26 -10.99
CA PHE A 13 -5.92 -3.76 -12.28
C PHE A 13 -6.13 -2.24 -12.26
N THR A 14 -6.76 -1.71 -11.21
CA THR A 14 -7.02 -0.27 -11.07
C THR A 14 -5.75 0.55 -10.79
N SER A 15 -4.61 -0.10 -10.49
CA SER A 15 -3.32 0.60 -10.32
C SER A 15 -2.82 1.28 -11.61
N VAL A 16 -3.36 0.95 -12.77
CA VAL A 16 -3.05 1.69 -14.01
C VAL A 16 -3.66 3.11 -13.97
N LEU A 17 -4.80 3.28 -13.30
CA LEU A 17 -5.49 4.56 -13.17
C LEU A 17 -4.72 5.56 -12.28
N SER A 18 -5.12 6.82 -12.36
CA SER A 18 -4.57 7.88 -11.52
C SER A 18 -4.98 7.71 -10.04
N VAL A 19 -4.09 8.19 -9.17
CA VAL A 19 -4.33 8.30 -7.74
C VAL A 19 -5.27 9.48 -7.49
N ALA A 20 -6.15 9.35 -6.49
CA ALA A 20 -7.08 10.42 -6.14
C ALA A 20 -6.32 11.70 -5.75
N LYS A 21 -6.78 12.85 -6.25
CA LYS A 21 -6.11 14.15 -6.08
C LYS A 21 -6.04 14.61 -4.62
N ASN A 22 -6.98 14.16 -3.79
CA ASN A 22 -7.06 14.46 -2.37
C ASN A 22 -6.25 13.50 -1.49
N ARG A 23 -5.38 12.67 -2.09
CA ARG A 23 -4.48 11.79 -1.33
C ARG A 23 -3.24 12.55 -0.90
N GLU A 24 -2.99 12.55 0.40
CA GLU A 24 -1.81 13.15 1.02
C GLU A 24 -0.99 12.13 1.81
N GLY A 25 0.21 12.55 2.21
CA GLY A 25 1.15 11.75 2.99
C GLY A 25 2.11 10.93 2.15
N HIS A 26 2.90 10.09 2.82
CA HIS A 26 3.94 9.27 2.21
C HIS A 26 4.06 7.91 2.90
N CYS A 27 4.84 7.02 2.29
CA CYS A 27 5.14 5.72 2.89
C CYS A 27 6.04 5.91 4.12
N ILE A 28 5.52 5.60 5.31
CA ILE A 28 6.24 5.68 6.59
C ILE A 28 6.82 4.33 7.05
N ASN A 29 7.04 3.39 6.13
CA ASN A 29 7.68 2.11 6.45
C ASN A 29 6.92 1.25 7.50
N CYS A 30 5.60 1.43 7.61
CA CYS A 30 4.73 0.66 8.53
C CYS A 30 4.60 -0.84 8.17
N GLY A 31 4.90 -1.24 6.93
CA GLY A 31 4.83 -2.63 6.47
C GLY A 31 3.43 -3.20 6.24
N GLU A 32 2.37 -2.56 6.72
CA GLU A 32 1.01 -3.12 6.69
C GLU A 32 0.45 -3.31 5.28
N CYS A 33 0.68 -2.37 4.36
CA CYS A 33 0.26 -2.53 2.97
C CYS A 33 0.97 -3.69 2.26
N CYS A 34 2.20 -4.03 2.68
CA CYS A 34 2.97 -5.16 2.16
C CYS A 34 2.48 -6.51 2.70
N LYS A 35 1.66 -6.52 3.75
CA LYS A 35 1.06 -7.73 4.32
C LYS A 35 -0.30 -8.09 3.71
N LEU A 36 -0.79 -7.31 2.73
CA LEU A 36 -2.13 -7.48 2.16
C LEU A 36 -2.16 -8.36 0.88
N PRO A 37 -3.08 -9.34 0.80
CA PRO A 37 -3.69 -10.10 1.91
C PRO A 37 -2.72 -11.11 2.54
N ASN A 38 -1.60 -11.39 1.85
CA ASN A 38 -0.52 -12.24 2.33
C ASN A 38 0.75 -11.40 2.45
N SER A 39 1.66 -11.83 3.33
CA SER A 39 2.97 -11.20 3.48
C SER A 39 3.76 -11.22 2.18
N CYS A 40 4.19 -10.05 1.72
CA CYS A 40 5.03 -9.91 0.54
C CYS A 40 6.42 -10.52 0.80
N VAL A 41 6.90 -11.34 -0.12
CA VAL A 41 8.23 -11.99 -0.04
C VAL A 41 9.40 -10.99 -0.04
N PHE A 42 9.17 -9.77 -0.54
CA PHE A 42 10.15 -8.68 -0.59
C PHE A 42 10.08 -7.75 0.63
N LEU A 43 9.16 -8.00 1.57
CA LEU A 43 9.14 -7.30 2.85
C LEU A 43 10.34 -7.75 3.69
N ARG A 44 11.06 -6.78 4.24
CA ARG A 44 12.18 -6.99 5.15
C ARG A 44 11.99 -6.12 6.37
N ASN A 45 12.51 -6.57 7.50
CA ASN A 45 12.53 -5.83 8.75
C ASN A 45 13.95 -5.34 9.03
N ARG A 46 14.05 -4.14 9.60
CA ARG A 46 15.27 -3.63 10.21
C ARG A 46 15.36 -4.12 11.65
N LYS A 47 16.55 -4.05 12.23
CA LYS A 47 16.79 -4.44 13.63
C LYS A 47 15.96 -3.59 14.62
N ASP A 48 15.60 -2.38 14.23
CA ASP A 48 14.88 -1.41 15.05
C ASP A 48 13.34 -1.54 14.94
N GLY A 49 12.83 -2.62 14.31
CA GLY A 49 11.41 -2.87 14.16
C GLY A 49 10.73 -2.19 12.96
N GLU A 50 11.45 -1.35 12.21
CA GLU A 50 10.95 -0.76 10.96
C GLU A 50 10.88 -1.79 9.82
N TYR A 51 9.95 -1.61 8.88
CA TYR A 51 9.87 -2.43 7.67
C TYR A 51 10.36 -1.70 6.43
N TYR A 52 11.01 -2.39 5.51
CA TYR A 52 11.37 -1.83 4.21
C TYR A 52 11.13 -2.83 3.08
N CYS A 53 11.02 -2.30 1.87
CA CYS A 53 10.85 -3.09 0.66
C CYS A 53 12.22 -3.35 0.02
N SER A 54 12.63 -4.61 -0.11
CA SER A 54 13.93 -4.96 -0.71
C SER A 54 14.04 -4.57 -2.19
N ILE A 55 12.90 -4.47 -2.89
CA ILE A 55 12.81 -4.09 -4.31
C ILE A 55 12.30 -2.66 -4.50
N TYR A 56 12.64 -1.74 -3.58
CA TYR A 56 12.06 -0.39 -3.54
C TYR A 56 12.11 0.33 -4.91
N THR A 57 13.24 0.22 -5.61
CA THR A 57 13.49 0.88 -6.91
C THR A 57 12.57 0.36 -8.02
N ILE A 58 12.25 -0.94 -8.00
CA ILE A 58 11.43 -1.62 -9.03
C ILE A 58 10.02 -1.95 -8.52
N LYS A 59 9.52 -1.20 -7.53
CA LYS A 59 8.18 -1.41 -6.97
C LYS A 59 7.12 -1.49 -8.08
N PRO A 60 6.33 -2.57 -8.14
CA PRO A 60 5.25 -2.67 -9.10
C PRO A 60 4.18 -1.60 -8.83
N LEU A 61 3.44 -1.24 -9.88
CA LEU A 61 2.50 -0.09 -9.86
C LEU A 61 1.45 -0.21 -8.76
N ASN A 62 0.97 -1.42 -8.50
CA ASN A 62 0.02 -1.70 -7.43
C ASN A 62 0.56 -1.28 -6.04
N CYS A 63 1.85 -1.52 -5.76
CA CYS A 63 2.49 -1.10 -4.52
C CYS A 63 2.80 0.40 -4.51
N ARG A 64 3.23 0.96 -5.65
CA ARG A 64 3.61 2.38 -5.76
C ARG A 64 2.42 3.33 -5.58
N LYS A 65 1.25 2.94 -6.10
CA LYS A 65 0.03 3.77 -6.07
C LYS A 65 -0.92 3.43 -4.93
N TYR A 66 -0.64 2.40 -4.12
CA TYR A 66 -1.47 2.09 -2.97
C TYR A 66 -1.31 3.12 -1.84
N PRO A 67 -2.40 3.54 -1.18
CA PRO A 67 -3.80 3.42 -1.61
C PRO A 67 -4.11 4.42 -2.73
N ARG A 68 -4.83 4.01 -3.77
CA ARG A 68 -5.18 4.91 -4.88
C ARG A 68 -6.36 5.81 -4.53
N THR A 69 -7.34 5.28 -3.78
CA THR A 69 -8.54 5.98 -3.29
C THR A 69 -8.80 5.66 -1.83
N ASP A 70 -9.63 6.48 -1.16
CA ASP A 70 -10.00 6.23 0.24
C ASP A 70 -10.73 4.89 0.44
N ASN A 71 -11.50 4.44 -0.56
CA ASN A 71 -12.16 3.13 -0.53
C ASN A 71 -11.14 1.98 -0.62
N GLU A 72 -10.05 2.15 -1.36
CA GLU A 72 -8.97 1.14 -1.44
C GLU A 72 -8.08 1.10 -0.18
N HIS A 73 -8.14 2.14 0.64
CA HIS A 73 -7.30 2.28 1.82
C HIS A 73 -7.79 1.40 2.97
N ILE A 74 -7.19 0.21 3.09
CA ILE A 74 -7.53 -0.79 4.13
C ILE A 74 -6.73 -0.52 5.41
N THR A 75 -5.49 -0.05 5.27
CA THR A 75 -4.55 0.18 6.38
C THR A 75 -4.69 1.55 7.03
N LYS A 76 -5.92 2.10 7.11
CA LYS A 76 -6.16 3.48 7.57
C LYS A 76 -5.61 3.79 8.96
N LYS A 77 -5.52 2.77 9.82
CA LYS A 77 -5.06 2.90 11.20
C LYS A 77 -3.56 3.19 11.33
N THR A 78 -2.75 2.70 10.39
CA THR A 78 -1.29 2.64 10.52
C THR A 78 -0.53 3.24 9.34
N CYS A 79 -1.14 3.33 8.17
CA CYS A 79 -0.48 3.85 6.98
C CYS A 79 -0.36 5.38 7.03
N GLY A 80 0.75 5.90 6.53
CA GLY A 80 1.00 7.36 6.47
C GLY A 80 0.18 8.10 5.42
N PHE A 81 -0.48 7.40 4.49
CA PHE A 81 -1.35 8.02 3.51
C PHE A 81 -2.72 8.37 4.09
N LYS A 82 -3.27 9.52 3.72
CA LYS A 82 -4.60 10.00 4.16
C LYS A 82 -5.36 10.60 2.97
N PHE A 83 -6.68 10.73 3.11
CA PHE A 83 -7.53 11.37 2.11
C PHE A 83 -8.32 12.49 2.77
N ILE A 84 -8.12 13.72 2.30
CA ILE A 84 -8.83 14.90 2.80
C ILE A 84 -10.17 15.01 2.07
N LYS A 85 -11.22 15.41 2.77
CA LYS A 85 -12.54 15.64 2.19
C LYS A 85 -12.68 17.09 1.74
#